data_AF-A0A1Y3SLD3-F1
#
_entry.id   AF-A0A1Y3SLD3-F1
#
_cell.length_a   1.000
_cell.length_b   1.000
_cell.length_c   1.000
_cell.angle_alpha   90.00
_cell.angle_beta   90.00
_cell.angle_gamma   90.00
#
_symmetry.space_group_name_H-M   'P 1'
#
loop_
_entity.id
_entity.type
_entity.pdbx_description
1 polymer ?
#
loop_
_entity_poly.entity_id
_entity_poly.type
_entity_poly.pdbx_seq_one_letter_code
_entity_poly.pdbx_strand_id
1 'polypeptide(L)'
;MYTIESLSDINHRFVRAHFRITQDDVDHINALIKYIESSRKDSPMAGDVVRLTNKWSEYYPHAHIESDAKGELHICESPYIPFVYVADDALHFTTSGGAWGFYKSSDLRYVGKELKYFCDWGHCGPCADGAIDFQAEVSVWEYISPDLKYGEYTTKDWERHCVHHLSKPDEFGYRYVGDGVAFKTDAEYFAWLSTYHGVEFEGSIGDSGKTYVVFTYKKDCYYISRQEWDELPLPTDTRMMNCSIIPIKYLVDDDNHIIHEYRYTNRVENNDRTDIAYRVGFNKVKSGDFERMLMNCGKAEN
;
A
#
# COMPACT_ATOMS: atom_id res chain seq x y z
N MET A 1 -7.80 -6.99 27.33
CA MET A 1 -7.33 -6.13 28.44
C MET A 1 -5.86 -6.44 28.69
N TYR A 2 -5.06 -5.41 28.87
CA TYR A 2 -3.62 -5.52 29.08
C TYR A 2 -3.26 -5.70 30.55
N THR A 3 -2.18 -6.43 30.78
CA THR A 3 -1.33 -6.39 31.98
C THR A 3 -0.08 -5.53 31.72
N ILE A 4 0.69 -5.20 32.76
CA ILE A 4 1.99 -4.51 32.61
C ILE A 4 2.89 -5.24 31.60
N GLU A 5 2.97 -6.56 31.69
CA GLU A 5 3.78 -7.40 30.80
C GLU A 5 3.32 -7.27 29.34
N SER A 6 2.06 -7.59 29.05
CA SER A 6 1.53 -7.54 27.69
C SER A 6 1.53 -6.14 27.06
N LEU A 7 1.39 -5.07 27.86
CA LEU A 7 1.49 -3.70 27.35
C LEU A 7 2.94 -3.30 27.09
N SER A 8 3.87 -3.75 27.93
CA SER A 8 5.32 -3.54 27.74
C SER A 8 5.84 -4.24 26.49
N ASP A 9 5.30 -5.42 26.16
CA ASP A 9 5.70 -6.21 24.99
C ASP A 9 5.41 -5.51 23.67
N ILE A 10 4.35 -4.71 23.59
CA ILE A 10 4.04 -3.93 22.38
C ILE A 10 4.61 -2.50 22.43
N ASN A 11 5.11 -2.06 23.60
CA ASN A 11 5.61 -0.69 23.82
C ASN A 11 7.12 -0.64 24.14
N HIS A 12 7.94 -1.40 23.41
CA HIS A 12 9.38 -1.47 23.65
C HIS A 12 10.09 -0.10 23.58
N ARG A 13 9.61 0.82 22.72
CA ARG A 13 10.16 2.18 22.65
C ARG A 13 9.93 2.96 23.94
N PHE A 14 8.69 2.96 24.43
CA PHE A 14 8.34 3.62 25.68
C PHE A 14 9.14 3.04 26.86
N VAL A 15 9.16 1.70 27.01
CA VAL A 15 9.89 1.03 28.10
C VAL A 15 11.39 1.34 28.05
N ARG A 16 11.98 1.40 26.86
CA ARG A 16 13.41 1.74 26.72
C ARG A 16 13.70 3.19 27.10
N ALA A 17 12.82 4.13 26.78
CA ALA A 17 13.01 5.55 27.06
C ALA A 17 12.64 5.94 28.51
N HIS A 18 11.59 5.32 29.05
CA HIS A 18 10.92 5.70 30.30
C HIS A 18 10.97 4.60 31.39
N PHE A 19 11.83 3.60 31.19
CA PHE A 19 12.16 2.49 32.09
C PHE A 19 11.08 1.43 32.33
N ARG A 20 9.79 1.79 32.40
CA ARG A 20 8.71 0.84 32.70
C ARG A 20 7.34 1.35 32.28
N ILE A 21 6.42 0.42 32.07
CA ILE A 21 4.98 0.67 32.15
C ILE A 21 4.55 0.57 33.63
N THR A 22 3.68 1.47 34.09
CA THR A 22 3.12 1.46 35.45
C THR A 22 1.72 0.85 35.49
N GLN A 23 1.22 0.56 36.70
CA GLN A 23 -0.16 0.09 36.85
C GLN A 23 -1.17 1.19 36.46
N ASP A 24 -0.87 2.46 36.75
CA ASP A 24 -1.72 3.58 36.36
C ASP A 24 -1.83 3.70 34.83
N ASP A 25 -0.73 3.49 34.10
CA ASP A 25 -0.75 3.41 32.64
C ASP A 25 -1.70 2.29 32.16
N VAL A 26 -1.58 1.10 32.74
CA VAL A 26 -2.40 -0.06 32.38
C VAL A 26 -3.88 0.18 32.67
N ASP A 27 -4.20 0.75 33.83
CA ASP A 27 -5.57 1.02 34.24
C ASP A 27 -6.22 2.08 33.34
N HIS A 28 -5.46 3.14 33.01
CA HIS A 28 -5.87 4.19 32.06
C HIS A 28 -6.14 3.62 30.67
N ILE A 29 -5.19 2.88 30.10
CA ILE A 29 -5.31 2.28 28.76
C ILE A 29 -6.47 1.28 28.71
N ASN A 30 -6.63 0.45 29.74
CA ASN A 30 -7.78 -0.47 29.81
C ASN A 30 -9.12 0.26 29.95
N ALA A 31 -9.16 1.42 30.59
CA ALA A 31 -10.36 2.26 30.65
C ALA A 31 -10.69 2.85 29.27
N LEU A 32 -9.68 3.34 28.53
CA LEU A 32 -9.86 3.82 27.15
C LEU A 32 -10.37 2.70 26.23
N ILE A 33 -9.80 1.49 26.30
CA ILE A 33 -10.26 0.34 25.51
C ILE A 33 -11.73 0.06 25.78
N LYS A 34 -12.13 -0.04 27.05
CA LYS A 34 -13.53 -0.25 27.43
C LYS A 34 -14.43 0.84 26.87
N TYR A 35 -13.99 2.10 26.93
CA TYR A 35 -14.79 3.21 26.41
C TYR A 35 -14.92 3.13 24.88
N ILE A 36 -13.83 2.93 24.15
CA ILE A 36 -13.87 2.78 22.68
C ILE A 36 -14.83 1.66 22.28
N GLU A 37 -14.66 0.46 22.86
CA GLU A 37 -15.43 -0.73 22.50
C GLU A 37 -16.92 -0.59 22.87
N SER A 38 -17.23 -0.04 24.05
CA SER A 38 -18.62 0.14 24.49
C SER A 38 -19.34 1.30 23.81
N SER A 39 -18.60 2.25 23.22
CA SER A 39 -19.18 3.41 22.52
C SER A 39 -19.61 3.12 21.08
N ARG A 40 -19.21 1.96 20.51
CA ARG A 40 -19.48 1.61 19.11
C ARG A 40 -20.98 1.54 18.83
N LYS A 41 -21.38 2.03 17.65
CA LYS A 41 -22.77 2.08 17.18
C LYS A 41 -22.92 1.34 15.86
N ASP A 42 -24.17 1.11 15.45
CA ASP A 42 -24.53 0.54 14.14
C ASP A 42 -24.34 1.54 12.97
N SER A 43 -23.77 2.72 13.23
CA SER A 43 -23.47 3.76 12.25
C SER A 43 -21.98 4.14 12.32
N PRO A 44 -21.36 4.55 11.20
CA PRO A 44 -19.96 4.99 11.20
C PRO A 44 -19.74 6.12 12.19
N MET A 45 -18.66 6.05 12.96
CA MET A 45 -18.34 7.08 13.95
C MET A 45 -16.83 7.26 14.14
N ALA A 46 -16.45 8.35 14.78
CA ALA A 46 -15.06 8.64 15.12
C ALA A 46 -14.37 7.44 15.81
N GLY A 47 -13.13 7.12 15.40
CA GLY A 47 -12.37 5.96 15.87
C GLY A 47 -12.41 4.76 14.92
N ASP A 48 -13.46 4.59 14.12
CA ASP A 48 -13.63 3.44 13.23
C ASP A 48 -12.59 3.38 12.09
N VAL A 49 -12.54 2.23 11.42
CA VAL A 49 -11.76 1.97 10.21
C VAL A 49 -12.63 2.05 8.97
N VAL A 50 -12.07 2.59 7.89
CA VAL A 50 -12.65 2.53 6.55
C VAL A 50 -11.67 1.87 5.58
N ARG A 51 -12.11 0.82 4.90
CA ARG A 51 -11.50 0.27 3.69
C ARG A 51 -11.92 1.16 2.53
N LEU A 52 -11.07 2.11 2.19
CA LEU A 52 -11.42 3.24 1.33
C LEU A 52 -10.76 3.09 -0.03
N THR A 53 -11.55 3.06 -1.11
CA THR A 53 -11.05 3.24 -2.48
C THR A 53 -11.46 4.62 -2.98
N ASN A 54 -10.51 5.52 -3.16
CA ASN A 54 -10.78 6.89 -3.62
C ASN A 54 -11.01 6.94 -5.15
N LYS A 55 -11.43 8.10 -5.65
CA LYS A 55 -11.71 8.31 -7.10
C LYS A 55 -10.51 8.07 -8.03
N TRP A 56 -9.29 8.13 -7.50
CA TRP A 56 -8.06 7.84 -8.25
C TRP A 56 -7.68 6.36 -8.22
N SER A 57 -8.62 5.51 -7.78
CA SER A 57 -8.48 4.07 -7.59
C SER A 57 -7.37 3.68 -6.61
N GLU A 58 -7.05 4.56 -5.65
CA GLU A 58 -6.16 4.25 -4.54
C GLU A 58 -6.95 3.63 -3.40
N TYR A 59 -6.50 2.46 -2.96
CA TYR A 59 -7.06 1.70 -1.86
C TYR A 59 -6.25 1.91 -0.58
N TYR A 60 -6.97 2.27 0.47
CA TYR A 60 -6.47 2.47 1.82
C TYR A 60 -7.18 1.48 2.76
N PRO A 61 -6.50 0.43 3.22
CA PRO A 61 -7.14 -0.61 4.03
C PRO A 61 -7.52 -0.17 5.44
N HIS A 62 -6.87 0.88 5.95
CA HIS A 62 -6.95 1.31 7.35
C HIS A 62 -7.21 2.82 7.50
N ALA A 63 -7.99 3.43 6.60
CA ALA A 63 -8.35 4.83 6.74
C ALA A 63 -9.13 5.05 8.05
N HIS A 64 -8.97 6.23 8.66
CA HIS A 64 -9.52 6.53 9.98
C HIS A 64 -10.58 7.62 9.92
N ILE A 65 -11.74 7.36 10.53
CA ILE A 65 -12.74 8.39 10.82
C ILE A 65 -12.26 9.22 12.02
N GLU A 66 -11.79 10.43 11.78
CA GLU A 66 -11.34 11.37 12.82
C GLU A 66 -12.53 11.97 13.57
N SER A 67 -13.55 12.39 12.82
CA SER A 67 -14.74 13.02 13.38
C SER A 67 -15.96 12.81 12.50
N ASP A 68 -17.12 12.92 13.13
CA ASP A 68 -18.42 12.95 12.46
C ASP A 68 -19.15 14.26 12.80
N ALA A 69 -19.77 14.87 11.79
CA ALA A 69 -20.57 16.08 11.95
C ALA A 69 -21.78 16.02 11.00
N LYS A 70 -22.98 15.83 11.56
CA LYS A 70 -24.25 15.82 10.80
C LYS A 70 -24.28 14.86 9.61
N GLY A 71 -23.66 13.68 9.76
CA GLY A 71 -23.61 12.65 8.71
C GLY A 71 -22.50 12.85 7.68
N GLU A 72 -21.64 13.86 7.85
CA GLU A 72 -20.39 14.01 7.12
C GLU A 72 -19.23 13.54 8.02
N LEU A 73 -18.38 12.69 7.47
CA LEU A 73 -17.24 12.07 8.13
C LEU A 73 -15.97 12.72 7.61
N HIS A 74 -15.10 13.15 8.52
CA HIS A 74 -13.75 13.58 8.17
C HIS A 74 -12.81 12.39 8.30
N ILE A 75 -12.25 11.94 7.17
CA ILE A 75 -11.47 10.70 7.09
C ILE A 75 -10.04 11.01 6.68
N CYS A 76 -9.07 10.48 7.44
CA CYS A 76 -7.68 10.41 7.03
C CYS A 76 -7.42 9.09 6.30
N GLU A 77 -6.97 9.15 5.05
CA GLU A 77 -6.81 7.98 4.18
C GLU A 77 -5.65 7.07 4.63
N SER A 78 -4.56 7.66 5.13
CA SER A 78 -3.39 6.90 5.60
C SER A 78 -2.94 7.42 6.96
N PRO A 79 -3.66 7.10 8.05
CA PRO A 79 -3.38 7.62 9.37
C PRO A 79 -2.10 7.03 9.96
N TYR A 80 -1.34 7.84 10.69
CA TYR A 80 -0.49 7.32 11.76
C TYR A 80 -1.36 6.80 12.91
N ILE A 81 -0.76 6.22 13.95
CA ILE A 81 -1.51 5.76 15.13
C ILE A 81 -2.26 6.95 15.74
N PRO A 82 -3.61 6.95 15.78
CA PRO A 82 -4.38 8.07 16.31
C PRO A 82 -4.21 8.21 17.82
N PHE A 83 -4.02 9.45 18.29
CA PHE A 83 -4.08 9.76 19.71
C PHE A 83 -5.54 9.78 20.17
N VAL A 84 -5.80 9.21 21.34
CA VAL A 84 -7.13 9.17 21.97
C VAL A 84 -7.11 9.93 23.27
N TYR A 85 -8.14 10.74 23.50
CA TYR A 85 -8.35 11.38 24.78
C TYR A 85 -9.85 11.53 25.08
N VAL A 86 -10.19 11.67 26.36
CA VAL A 86 -11.56 11.92 26.79
C VAL A 86 -11.69 13.38 27.18
N ALA A 87 -12.64 14.08 26.56
CA ALA A 87 -12.99 15.46 26.90
C ALA A 87 -14.51 15.63 26.79
N ASP A 88 -15.10 16.37 27.73
CA ASP A 88 -16.55 16.61 27.81
C ASP A 88 -17.38 15.32 27.75
N ASP A 89 -16.93 14.29 28.50
CA ASP A 89 -17.52 12.95 28.54
C ASP A 89 -17.63 12.28 27.15
N ALA A 90 -16.79 12.64 26.18
CA ALA A 90 -16.74 12.05 24.86
C ALA A 90 -15.32 11.64 24.46
N LEU A 91 -15.22 10.63 23.59
CA LEU A 91 -13.97 10.24 22.96
C LEU A 91 -13.64 11.20 21.83
N HIS A 92 -12.40 11.68 21.83
CA HIS A 92 -11.85 12.49 20.75
C HIS A 92 -10.57 11.84 20.24
N PHE A 93 -10.30 12.11 18.97
CA PHE A 93 -9.14 11.61 18.27
C PHE A 93 -8.35 12.79 17.74
N THR A 94 -7.03 12.62 17.69
CA THR A 94 -6.13 13.55 17.00
C THR A 94 -5.18 12.75 16.14
N THR A 95 -5.35 12.88 14.83
CA THR A 95 -4.60 12.09 13.86
C THR A 95 -3.76 12.97 12.95
N SER A 96 -2.60 12.45 12.56
CA SER A 96 -1.80 12.94 11.44
C SER A 96 -1.59 11.79 10.46
N GLY A 97 -1.27 12.09 9.20
CA GLY A 97 -1.11 11.06 8.20
C GLY A 97 -1.17 11.61 6.79
N GLY A 98 -1.60 10.74 5.86
CA GLY A 98 -1.76 11.05 4.44
C GLY A 98 -2.89 12.05 4.15
N ALA A 99 -3.53 11.87 3.00
CA ALA A 99 -4.58 12.76 2.55
C ALA A 99 -5.84 12.69 3.42
N TRP A 100 -6.62 13.77 3.38
CA TRP A 100 -7.86 13.94 4.14
C TRP A 100 -9.01 14.24 3.20
N GLY A 101 -10.19 13.71 3.51
CA GLY A 101 -11.40 13.92 2.73
C GLY A 101 -12.66 13.92 3.58
N PHE A 102 -13.73 14.50 3.02
CA PHE A 102 -15.07 14.47 3.59
C PHE A 102 -15.93 13.46 2.85
N TYR A 103 -16.61 12.60 3.59
CA TYR A 103 -17.40 11.49 3.06
C TYR A 103 -18.76 11.45 3.76
N LYS A 104 -19.83 11.12 3.04
CA LYS A 104 -21.14 10.94 3.69
C LYS A 104 -21.19 9.59 4.36
N SER A 105 -21.68 9.55 5.60
CA SER A 105 -21.84 8.29 6.33
C SER A 105 -22.81 7.31 5.63
N SER A 106 -23.77 7.83 4.86
CA SER A 106 -24.69 7.03 4.05
C SER A 106 -24.02 6.25 2.92
N ASP A 107 -22.82 6.65 2.52
CA ASP A 107 -22.11 6.04 1.39
C ASP A 107 -21.20 4.89 1.87
N LEU A 108 -21.08 4.70 3.18
CA LEU A 108 -20.27 3.65 3.79
C LEU A 108 -21.10 2.39 4.05
N ARG A 109 -20.52 1.23 3.75
CA ARG A 109 -21.12 -0.08 3.99
C ARG A 109 -20.43 -0.78 5.14
N TYR A 110 -21.20 -1.32 6.10
CA TYR A 110 -20.62 -2.10 7.19
C TYR A 110 -19.96 -3.38 6.67
N VAL A 111 -18.77 -3.70 7.17
CA VAL A 111 -17.97 -4.87 6.79
C VAL A 111 -17.80 -5.84 7.95
N GLY A 112 -17.61 -5.32 9.17
CA GLY A 112 -17.34 -6.14 10.34
C GLY A 112 -16.61 -5.36 11.42
N LYS A 113 -15.74 -6.04 12.15
CA LYS A 113 -14.92 -5.46 13.20
C LYS A 113 -13.47 -5.91 13.09
N GLU A 114 -12.54 -5.08 13.56
CA GLU A 114 -11.12 -5.44 13.66
C GLU A 114 -10.45 -4.74 14.85
N LEU A 115 -9.29 -5.26 15.26
CA LEU A 115 -8.42 -4.58 16.22
C LEU A 115 -7.66 -3.46 15.51
N LYS A 116 -7.72 -2.26 16.09
CA LYS A 116 -7.01 -1.09 15.59
C LYS A 116 -6.08 -0.53 16.67
N TYR A 117 -4.91 -0.06 16.25
CA TYR A 117 -3.99 0.65 17.12
C TYR A 117 -4.42 2.09 17.38
N PHE A 118 -4.26 2.49 18.63
CA PHE A 118 -4.42 3.83 19.17
C PHE A 118 -3.25 4.12 20.10
N CYS A 119 -3.05 5.39 20.47
CA CYS A 119 -2.10 5.75 21.50
C CYS A 119 -2.63 6.87 22.41
N ASP A 120 -2.04 6.97 23.60
CA ASP A 120 -2.17 8.12 24.48
C ASP A 120 -0.87 8.29 25.27
N TRP A 121 -0.73 9.40 26.00
CA TRP A 121 0.44 9.65 26.83
C TRP A 121 0.49 8.70 28.03
N GLY A 122 1.67 8.11 28.25
CA GLY A 122 1.96 7.42 29.51
C GLY A 122 2.20 8.41 30.65
N HIS A 123 2.56 7.87 31.82
CA HIS A 123 2.78 8.61 33.06
C HIS A 123 3.85 9.71 32.96
N CYS A 124 4.74 9.68 31.97
CA CYS A 124 5.73 10.73 31.69
C CYS A 124 5.16 11.93 30.90
N GLY A 125 3.91 11.86 30.46
CA GLY A 125 3.24 12.92 29.71
C GLY A 125 3.80 13.13 28.29
N PRO A 126 3.46 14.28 27.66
CA PRO A 126 3.85 14.59 26.29
C PRO A 126 5.36 14.83 26.16
N CYS A 127 6.10 13.78 25.81
CA CYS A 127 7.53 13.82 25.55
C CYS A 127 7.94 12.80 24.48
N ALA A 128 9.21 12.85 24.04
CA ALA A 128 9.74 11.93 23.04
C ALA A 128 9.64 10.48 23.53
N ASP A 129 9.15 9.59 22.66
CA ASP A 129 8.85 8.18 22.98
C ASP A 129 7.91 8.00 24.19
N GLY A 130 7.14 9.03 24.57
CA GLY A 130 6.25 9.05 25.74
C GLY A 130 4.82 8.56 25.48
N ALA A 131 4.50 8.18 24.24
CA ALA A 131 3.20 7.60 23.88
C ALA A 131 3.19 6.09 24.17
N ILE A 132 2.05 5.59 24.62
CA ILE A 132 1.78 4.16 24.81
C ILE A 132 0.75 3.74 23.77
N ASP A 133 1.14 2.81 22.91
CA ASP A 133 0.32 2.20 21.90
C ASP A 133 -0.52 1.06 22.50
N PHE A 134 -1.76 0.92 22.05
CA PHE A 134 -2.68 -0.13 22.47
C PHE A 134 -3.68 -0.46 21.37
N GLN A 135 -4.35 -1.61 21.47
CA GLN A 135 -5.39 -2.01 20.52
C GLN A 135 -6.78 -2.02 21.16
N ALA A 136 -7.79 -1.62 20.40
CA ALA A 136 -9.20 -1.77 20.74
C ALA A 136 -10.00 -2.27 19.54
N GLU A 137 -11.08 -3.02 19.78
CA GLU A 137 -11.99 -3.46 18.72
C GLU A 137 -12.85 -2.27 18.22
N VAL A 138 -12.87 -2.06 16.90
CA VAL A 138 -13.66 -1.02 16.24
C VAL A 138 -14.46 -1.57 15.07
N SER A 139 -15.47 -0.80 14.63
CA SER A 139 -16.22 -1.13 13.43
C SER A 139 -15.39 -0.85 12.18
N VAL A 140 -15.57 -1.68 11.17
CA VAL A 140 -14.96 -1.56 9.85
C VAL A 140 -16.03 -1.30 8.82
N TRP A 141 -15.80 -0.26 8.04
CA TRP A 141 -16.66 0.17 6.95
C TRP A 141 -15.92 0.08 5.62
N GLU A 142 -16.65 0.02 4.52
CA GLU A 142 -16.11 0.09 3.16
C GLU A 142 -16.70 1.31 2.46
N TYR A 143 -15.84 2.03 1.76
CA TYR A 143 -16.21 3.07 0.82
C TYR A 143 -15.49 2.82 -0.50
N ILE A 144 -16.22 2.86 -1.60
CA ILE A 144 -15.67 2.81 -2.95
C ILE A 144 -16.24 4.02 -3.70
N SER A 145 -15.37 4.87 -4.24
CA SER A 145 -15.81 6.01 -5.05
C SER A 145 -16.70 5.52 -6.20
N PRO A 146 -17.87 6.12 -6.44
CA PRO A 146 -18.77 5.70 -7.51
C PRO A 146 -18.19 5.95 -8.92
N ASP A 147 -17.20 6.83 -9.02
CA ASP A 147 -16.57 7.34 -10.24
C ASP A 147 -15.06 7.02 -10.30
N LEU A 148 -14.70 5.73 -10.13
CA LEU A 148 -13.31 5.30 -10.26
C LEU A 148 -12.73 5.67 -11.63
N LYS A 149 -11.69 6.51 -11.62
CA LYS A 149 -11.08 7.05 -12.84
C LYS A 149 -10.55 5.98 -13.79
N TYR A 150 -10.07 4.86 -13.23
CA TYR A 150 -9.43 3.78 -13.98
C TYR A 150 -10.31 2.51 -14.02
N GLY A 151 -11.63 2.65 -13.86
CA GLY A 151 -12.55 1.51 -13.89
C GLY A 151 -12.26 0.50 -12.77
N GLU A 152 -12.10 -0.77 -13.13
CA GLU A 152 -11.85 -1.86 -12.17
C GLU A 152 -10.42 -1.90 -11.60
N TYR A 153 -9.48 -1.18 -12.22
CA TYR A 153 -8.08 -1.17 -11.79
C TYR A 153 -7.92 -0.30 -10.54
N THR A 154 -7.68 -0.94 -9.39
CA THR A 154 -7.44 -0.29 -8.10
C THR A 154 -6.21 -0.84 -7.40
N THR A 155 -5.57 -0.04 -6.54
CA THR A 155 -4.39 -0.52 -5.78
C THR A 155 -4.71 -1.58 -4.72
N LYS A 156 -6.00 -1.93 -4.55
CA LYS A 156 -6.43 -3.08 -3.76
C LYS A 156 -5.87 -4.37 -4.34
N ASP A 157 -5.99 -4.52 -5.65
CA ASP A 157 -5.68 -5.77 -6.36
C ASP A 157 -4.48 -5.60 -7.29
N TRP A 158 -4.18 -4.37 -7.74
CA TRP A 158 -3.11 -4.07 -8.69
C TRP A 158 -1.99 -3.24 -8.08
N GLU A 159 -0.81 -3.28 -8.68
CA GLU A 159 0.27 -2.32 -8.42
C GLU A 159 0.13 -1.14 -9.39
N ARG A 160 0.31 0.09 -8.92
CA ARG A 160 0.14 1.29 -9.75
C ARG A 160 1.45 2.06 -9.89
N HIS A 161 1.81 2.36 -11.13
CA HIS A 161 2.98 3.16 -11.47
C HIS A 161 2.59 4.43 -12.23
N CYS A 162 3.23 5.55 -11.90
CA CYS A 162 3.23 6.74 -12.74
C CYS A 162 4.51 6.74 -13.58
N VAL A 163 4.38 6.56 -14.89
CA VAL A 163 5.51 6.46 -15.82
C VAL A 163 5.54 7.66 -16.76
N HIS A 164 6.63 8.41 -16.74
CA HIS A 164 6.90 9.50 -17.68
C HIS A 164 7.66 8.98 -18.89
N HIS A 165 7.05 9.07 -20.06
CA HIS A 165 7.72 8.91 -21.34
C HIS A 165 8.24 10.27 -21.80
N LEU A 166 9.55 10.47 -21.67
CA LEU A 166 10.24 11.72 -21.93
C LEU A 166 10.37 11.99 -23.44
N SER A 167 10.16 13.25 -23.84
CA SER A 167 10.33 13.66 -25.24
C SER A 167 11.78 13.57 -25.73
N LYS A 168 12.73 13.64 -24.79
CA LYS A 168 14.16 13.36 -24.98
C LYS A 168 14.66 12.50 -23.81
N PRO A 169 15.62 11.59 -24.03
CA PRO A 169 16.22 10.85 -22.94
C PRO A 169 16.83 11.77 -21.88
N ASP A 170 16.83 11.32 -20.62
CA ASP A 170 17.54 12.00 -19.54
C ASP A 170 19.07 11.89 -19.69
N GLU A 171 19.81 12.44 -18.72
CA GLU A 171 21.29 12.42 -18.73
C GLU A 171 21.90 11.00 -18.67
N PHE A 172 21.14 9.99 -18.22
CA PHE A 172 21.54 8.59 -18.15
C PHE A 172 21.02 7.76 -19.34
N GLY A 173 20.30 8.41 -20.26
CA GLY A 173 19.74 7.82 -21.47
C GLY A 173 18.39 7.12 -21.28
N TYR A 174 17.71 7.31 -20.14
CA TYR A 174 16.38 6.75 -19.92
C TYR A 174 15.31 7.56 -20.65
N ARG A 175 14.36 6.85 -21.26
CA ARG A 175 13.20 7.42 -21.95
C ARG A 175 11.91 7.28 -21.16
N TYR A 176 11.81 6.24 -20.35
CA TYR A 176 10.69 6.00 -19.46
C TYR A 176 11.21 6.06 -18.03
N VAL A 177 10.59 6.88 -17.18
CA VAL A 177 11.00 7.05 -15.78
C VAL A 177 9.76 7.12 -14.91
N GLY A 178 9.71 6.32 -13.86
CA GLY A 178 8.66 6.32 -12.86
C GLY A 178 9.20 5.94 -11.50
N ASP A 179 8.33 5.91 -10.49
CA ASP A 179 8.73 5.44 -9.17
C ASP A 179 9.11 3.95 -9.22
N GLY A 180 10.35 3.63 -8.89
CA GLY A 180 10.91 2.29 -8.91
C GLY A 180 11.16 1.67 -10.30
N VAL A 181 10.91 2.39 -11.40
CA VAL A 181 11.06 1.85 -12.78
C VAL A 181 11.74 2.85 -13.73
N ALA A 182 12.65 2.37 -14.57
CA ALA A 182 13.28 3.18 -15.61
C ALA A 182 13.72 2.33 -16.81
N PHE A 183 13.46 2.81 -18.03
CA PHE A 183 13.76 2.09 -19.28
C PHE A 183 14.34 3.02 -20.34
N LYS A 184 15.37 2.55 -21.04
CA LYS A 184 16.08 3.32 -22.10
C LYS A 184 15.40 3.19 -23.44
N THR A 185 14.67 2.11 -23.66
CA THR A 185 14.04 1.79 -24.95
C THR A 185 12.58 1.38 -24.78
N ASP A 186 11.79 1.54 -25.85
CA ASP A 186 10.41 1.05 -25.90
C ASP A 186 10.35 -0.46 -25.69
N ALA A 187 11.33 -1.20 -26.22
CA ALA A 187 11.39 -2.66 -26.07
C ALA A 187 11.58 -3.09 -24.61
N GLU A 188 12.40 -2.38 -23.84
CA GLU A 188 12.55 -2.64 -22.39
C GLU A 188 11.27 -2.34 -21.62
N TYR A 189 10.61 -1.22 -21.94
CA TYR A 189 9.34 -0.84 -21.32
C TYR A 189 8.21 -1.83 -21.64
N PHE A 190 8.07 -2.22 -22.91
CA PHE A 190 7.08 -3.21 -23.34
C PHE A 190 7.38 -4.62 -22.81
N ALA A 191 8.65 -4.98 -22.65
CA ALA A 191 9.02 -6.23 -21.99
C ALA A 191 8.54 -6.23 -20.53
N TRP A 192 8.70 -5.11 -19.81
CA TRP A 192 8.18 -4.94 -18.46
C TRP A 192 6.65 -5.04 -18.41
N LEU A 193 5.93 -4.32 -19.28
CA LEU A 193 4.47 -4.44 -19.39
C LEU A 193 4.04 -5.89 -19.67
N SER A 194 4.70 -6.55 -20.62
CA SER A 194 4.40 -7.94 -20.96
C SER A 194 4.66 -8.90 -19.79
N THR A 195 5.71 -8.65 -19.00
CA THR A 195 6.06 -9.48 -17.85
C THR A 195 5.05 -9.33 -16.73
N TYR A 196 4.58 -8.11 -16.43
CA TYR A 196 3.68 -7.84 -15.31
C TYR A 196 2.23 -7.58 -15.71
N HIS A 197 1.83 -8.01 -16.92
CA HIS A 197 0.45 -7.89 -17.40
C HIS A 197 -0.06 -6.43 -17.33
N GLY A 198 0.81 -5.51 -17.74
CA GLY A 198 0.60 -4.07 -17.58
C GLY A 198 -0.49 -3.51 -18.50
N VAL A 199 -1.36 -2.69 -17.90
CA VAL A 199 -2.39 -1.91 -18.58
C VAL A 199 -2.12 -0.43 -18.35
N GLU A 200 -2.07 0.33 -19.44
CA GLU A 200 -1.73 1.74 -19.43
C GLU A 200 -2.96 2.62 -19.60
N PHE A 201 -2.99 3.73 -18.88
CA PHE A 201 -3.96 4.82 -19.04
C PHE A 201 -3.23 6.10 -19.42
N GLU A 202 -3.73 6.80 -20.44
CA GLU A 202 -3.16 8.08 -20.82
C GLU A 202 -3.32 9.12 -19.71
N GLY A 203 -2.19 9.71 -19.30
CA GLY A 203 -2.10 10.81 -18.36
C GLY A 203 -1.97 12.16 -19.07
N SER A 204 -1.25 13.09 -18.43
CA SER A 204 -1.00 14.41 -18.99
C SER A 204 0.03 14.38 -20.12
N ILE A 205 -0.12 15.31 -21.07
CA ILE A 205 0.84 15.59 -22.13
C ILE A 205 1.39 16.99 -21.88
N GLY A 206 2.71 17.13 -21.91
CA GLY A 206 3.40 18.41 -21.80
C GLY A 206 4.65 18.46 -22.67
N ASP A 207 5.34 19.60 -22.68
CA ASP A 207 6.52 19.82 -23.53
C ASP A 207 7.67 18.84 -23.22
N SER A 208 7.75 18.38 -21.97
CA SER A 208 8.76 17.42 -21.51
C SER A 208 8.44 15.95 -21.83
N GLY A 209 7.22 15.64 -22.28
CA GLY A 209 6.81 14.27 -22.58
C GLY A 209 5.36 13.94 -22.25
N LYS A 210 5.06 12.65 -22.16
CA LYS A 210 3.75 12.11 -21.81
C LYS A 210 3.84 11.35 -20.49
N THR A 211 2.80 11.39 -19.69
CA THR A 211 2.68 10.53 -18.51
C THR A 211 1.66 9.44 -18.77
N TYR A 212 1.94 8.24 -18.27
CA TYR A 212 1.02 7.12 -18.22
C TYR A 212 0.79 6.71 -16.77
N VAL A 213 -0.44 6.35 -16.44
CA VAL A 213 -0.74 5.60 -15.22
C VAL A 213 -0.83 4.14 -15.63
N VAL A 214 0.03 3.30 -15.07
CA VAL A 214 0.14 1.90 -15.42
C VAL A 214 -0.29 1.05 -14.24
N PHE A 215 -1.21 0.14 -14.45
CA PHE A 215 -1.53 -0.91 -13.49
C PHE A 215 -0.90 -2.22 -13.93
N THR A 216 -0.25 -2.91 -13.01
CA THR A 216 0.37 -4.22 -13.25
C THR A 216 -0.05 -5.20 -12.18
N TYR A 217 0.17 -6.49 -12.43
CA TYR A 217 0.11 -7.48 -11.36
C TYR A 217 1.09 -7.09 -10.26
N LYS A 218 0.70 -7.33 -9.00
CA LYS A 218 1.57 -7.16 -7.84
C LYS A 218 2.69 -8.18 -7.91
N LYS A 219 3.85 -7.81 -7.37
CA LYS A 219 5.00 -8.70 -7.29
C LYS A 219 5.19 -9.16 -5.85
N ASP A 220 5.28 -10.47 -5.65
CA ASP A 220 5.62 -11.06 -4.36
C ASP A 220 6.93 -11.85 -4.47
N CYS A 221 7.92 -11.49 -3.65
CA CYS A 221 9.30 -11.94 -3.80
C CYS A 221 9.71 -12.90 -2.68
N TYR A 222 10.11 -14.11 -3.05
CA TYR A 222 10.56 -15.15 -2.13
C TYR A 222 12.06 -15.37 -2.25
N TYR A 223 12.74 -15.34 -1.10
CA TYR A 223 14.15 -15.66 -1.02
C TYR A 223 14.33 -17.09 -0.50
N ILE A 224 14.75 -18.00 -1.38
CA ILE A 224 14.89 -19.43 -1.11
C ILE A 224 16.33 -19.89 -1.24
N SER A 225 16.64 -21.07 -0.71
CA SER A 225 17.95 -21.68 -0.86
C SER A 225 18.21 -22.09 -2.32
N ARG A 226 19.49 -22.30 -2.65
CA ARG A 226 19.87 -22.81 -3.98
C ARG A 226 19.32 -24.22 -4.26
N GLN A 227 19.24 -25.07 -3.24
CA GLN A 227 18.69 -26.42 -3.42
C GLN A 227 17.20 -26.35 -3.76
N GLU A 228 16.41 -25.60 -2.98
CA GLU A 228 14.99 -25.37 -3.26
C GLU A 228 14.81 -24.74 -4.64
N TRP A 229 15.69 -23.80 -5.01
CA TRP A 229 15.71 -23.22 -6.34
C TRP A 229 15.83 -24.27 -7.44
N ASP A 230 16.85 -25.11 -7.37
CA ASP A 230 17.16 -26.07 -8.43
C ASP A 230 16.03 -27.11 -8.58
N GLU A 231 15.39 -27.49 -7.46
CA GLU A 231 14.29 -28.45 -7.40
C GLU A 231 12.91 -27.85 -7.81
N LEU A 232 12.74 -26.52 -7.76
CA LEU A 232 11.46 -25.86 -8.03
C LEU A 232 11.06 -25.98 -9.53
N PRO A 233 9.98 -26.68 -9.91
CA PRO A 233 9.65 -26.95 -11.31
C PRO A 233 8.89 -25.78 -11.97
N LEU A 234 9.42 -24.56 -11.85
CA LEU A 234 8.86 -23.34 -12.41
C LEU A 234 9.70 -22.79 -13.57
N PRO A 235 9.08 -22.06 -14.53
CA PRO A 235 9.80 -21.44 -15.63
C PRO A 235 10.78 -20.37 -15.13
N THR A 236 11.89 -20.23 -15.85
CA THR A 236 12.94 -19.24 -15.54
C THR A 236 12.79 -17.99 -16.42
N ASP A 237 12.98 -16.82 -15.82
CA ASP A 237 13.13 -15.54 -16.50
C ASP A 237 14.28 -14.73 -15.87
N THR A 238 14.44 -13.45 -16.21
CA THR A 238 15.49 -12.57 -15.69
C THR A 238 14.93 -11.27 -15.12
N ARG A 239 15.60 -10.70 -14.12
CA ARG A 239 15.25 -9.41 -13.50
C ARG A 239 16.47 -8.52 -13.33
N MET A 240 16.26 -7.21 -13.46
CA MET A 240 17.23 -6.20 -13.03
C MET A 240 17.12 -6.00 -11.53
N MET A 241 18.24 -6.16 -10.81
CA MET A 241 18.28 -6.00 -9.36
C MET A 241 19.62 -5.45 -8.91
N ASN A 242 19.63 -4.26 -8.30
CA ASN A 242 20.84 -3.57 -7.88
C ASN A 242 21.90 -3.52 -9.00
N CYS A 243 21.49 -3.06 -10.19
CA CYS A 243 22.31 -2.96 -11.40
C CYS A 243 22.91 -4.29 -11.89
N SER A 244 22.37 -5.43 -11.45
CA SER A 244 22.78 -6.76 -11.90
C SER A 244 21.58 -7.49 -12.47
N ILE A 245 21.79 -8.26 -13.54
CA ILE A 245 20.75 -9.14 -14.06
C ILE A 245 20.88 -10.49 -13.35
N ILE A 246 19.76 -10.95 -12.79
CA ILE A 246 19.69 -12.23 -12.08
C ILE A 246 18.62 -13.12 -12.71
N PRO A 247 18.83 -14.45 -12.75
CA PRO A 247 17.76 -15.36 -13.10
C PRO A 247 16.74 -15.44 -11.97
N ILE A 248 15.47 -15.51 -12.33
CA ILE A 248 14.36 -15.79 -11.41
C ILE A 248 13.52 -16.97 -11.92
N LYS A 249 12.68 -17.55 -11.06
CA LYS A 249 11.65 -18.55 -11.34
C LYS A 249 10.35 -17.91 -10.91
N TYR A 250 9.31 -18.06 -11.70
CA TYR A 250 8.07 -17.36 -11.45
C TYR A 250 6.83 -18.23 -11.61
N LEU A 251 5.78 -17.84 -10.90
CA LEU A 251 4.43 -18.33 -11.05
C LEU A 251 3.51 -17.11 -11.19
N VAL A 252 2.59 -17.18 -12.15
CA VAL A 252 1.55 -16.16 -12.34
C VAL A 252 0.28 -16.65 -11.67
N ASP A 253 -0.25 -15.86 -10.75
CA ASP A 253 -1.55 -16.03 -10.11
C ASP A 253 -2.51 -14.97 -10.69
N ASP A 254 -3.24 -15.37 -11.72
CA ASP A 254 -4.20 -14.50 -12.40
C ASP A 254 -5.41 -14.16 -11.53
N ASP A 255 -5.81 -15.04 -10.59
CA ASP A 255 -7.00 -14.83 -9.77
C ASP A 255 -6.79 -13.69 -8.75
N ASN A 256 -5.55 -13.52 -8.26
CA ASN A 256 -5.18 -12.47 -7.32
C ASN A 256 -4.38 -11.32 -7.96
N HIS A 257 -4.11 -11.38 -9.26
CA HIS A 257 -3.23 -10.46 -9.98
C HIS A 257 -1.83 -10.36 -9.35
N ILE A 258 -1.21 -11.51 -9.02
CA ILE A 258 0.11 -11.58 -8.39
C ILE A 258 1.09 -12.37 -9.27
N ILE A 259 2.34 -11.89 -9.35
CA ILE A 259 3.47 -12.64 -9.87
C ILE A 259 4.38 -12.99 -8.70
N HIS A 260 4.44 -14.29 -8.39
CA HIS A 260 5.34 -14.82 -7.39
C HIS A 260 6.72 -15.01 -8.02
N GLU A 261 7.72 -14.31 -7.51
CA GLU A 261 9.10 -14.38 -7.97
C GLU A 261 9.98 -15.00 -6.89
N TYR A 262 10.51 -16.17 -7.18
CA TYR A 262 11.46 -16.83 -6.31
C TYR A 262 12.87 -16.35 -6.71
N ARG A 263 13.82 -16.33 -5.77
CA ARG A 263 15.26 -16.18 -6.07
C ARG A 263 16.14 -16.69 -4.93
N TYR A 264 17.43 -16.87 -5.21
CA TYR A 264 18.48 -17.11 -4.21
C TYR A 264 19.61 -16.08 -4.38
N THR A 265 20.69 -16.11 -3.60
CA THR A 265 21.91 -15.32 -3.87
C THR A 265 22.57 -15.81 -5.14
N ASN A 266 22.11 -15.30 -6.27
CA ASN A 266 22.53 -15.70 -7.61
C ASN A 266 22.98 -14.52 -8.45
N ARG A 267 23.64 -13.55 -7.79
CA ARG A 267 24.32 -12.47 -8.52
C ARG A 267 25.23 -13.12 -9.56
N VAL A 268 24.92 -12.87 -10.82
CA VAL A 268 25.83 -13.20 -11.89
C VAL A 268 26.99 -12.22 -11.74
N GLU A 269 28.17 -12.70 -11.35
CA GLU A 269 29.41 -11.94 -11.51
C GLU A 269 29.65 -11.78 -13.02
N ASN A 270 29.04 -10.74 -13.59
CA ASN A 270 28.82 -10.72 -15.03
C ASN A 270 30.10 -10.34 -15.78
N ASN A 271 30.79 -11.36 -16.30
CA ASN A 271 31.71 -11.20 -17.44
C ASN A 271 31.00 -11.38 -18.79
N ASP A 272 29.71 -11.78 -18.82
CA ASP A 272 28.94 -11.93 -20.07
C ASP A 272 27.89 -10.82 -20.20
N ARG A 273 28.20 -9.80 -21.00
CA ARG A 273 27.42 -8.55 -21.15
C ARG A 273 26.14 -8.70 -22.00
N THR A 274 25.62 -9.92 -22.15
CA THR A 274 24.59 -10.25 -23.16
C THR A 274 23.19 -10.53 -22.59
N ASP A 275 23.06 -10.83 -21.29
CA ASP A 275 21.73 -11.07 -20.72
C ASP A 275 20.96 -9.74 -20.55
N ILE A 276 19.64 -9.80 -20.68
CA ILE A 276 18.73 -8.64 -20.58
C ILE A 276 17.69 -8.89 -19.49
N ALA A 277 17.19 -7.84 -18.84
CA ALA A 277 16.07 -7.98 -17.92
C ALA A 277 14.77 -8.30 -18.68
N TYR A 278 13.87 -9.05 -18.04
CA TYR A 278 12.57 -9.42 -18.61
C TYR A 278 12.70 -10.20 -19.92
N ARG A 279 13.64 -11.15 -20.00
CA ARG A 279 13.97 -11.88 -21.24
C ARG A 279 12.75 -12.53 -21.88
N VAL A 280 11.86 -13.13 -21.09
CA VAL A 280 10.61 -13.72 -21.61
C VAL A 280 9.70 -12.66 -22.24
N GLY A 281 9.46 -11.54 -21.53
CA GLY A 281 8.68 -10.42 -22.05
C GLY A 281 9.30 -9.80 -23.31
N PHE A 282 10.62 -9.63 -23.31
CA PHE A 282 11.36 -9.09 -24.45
C PHE A 282 11.25 -9.98 -25.69
N ASN A 283 11.28 -11.30 -25.51
CA ASN A 283 11.08 -12.23 -26.61
C ASN A 283 9.67 -12.12 -27.21
N LYS A 284 8.62 -11.96 -26.39
CA LYS A 284 7.24 -11.72 -26.86
C LYS A 284 7.14 -10.42 -27.65
N VAL A 285 7.75 -9.34 -27.16
CA VAL A 285 7.80 -8.06 -27.89
C VAL A 285 8.49 -8.21 -29.24
N LYS A 286 9.60 -8.96 -29.30
CA LYS A 286 10.36 -9.17 -30.53
C LYS A 286 9.64 -10.08 -31.53
N SER A 287 8.92 -11.10 -31.08
CA SER A 287 8.14 -11.99 -31.94
C SER A 287 6.84 -11.38 -32.43
N GLY A 288 6.39 -10.28 -31.81
CA GLY A 288 5.09 -9.66 -32.10
C GLY A 288 3.93 -10.27 -31.31
N ASP A 289 4.21 -11.14 -30.35
CA ASP A 289 3.22 -11.80 -29.48
C ASP A 289 2.83 -10.93 -28.26
N PHE A 290 3.21 -9.65 -28.27
CA PHE A 290 2.84 -8.67 -27.24
C PHE A 290 1.82 -7.69 -27.81
N GLU A 291 0.68 -7.59 -27.13
CA GLU A 291 -0.33 -6.56 -27.38
C GLU A 291 -0.24 -5.49 -26.28
N ARG A 292 -0.05 -4.24 -26.70
CA ARG A 292 0.01 -3.09 -25.78
C ARG A 292 -1.41 -2.68 -25.38
N MET A 293 -1.73 -2.82 -24.10
CA MET A 293 -3.03 -2.44 -23.55
C MET A 293 -3.06 -0.97 -23.14
N LEU A 294 -3.47 -0.09 -24.06
CA LEU A 294 -3.64 1.34 -23.80
C LEU A 294 -5.13 1.70 -23.72
N MET A 295 -5.58 2.13 -22.56
CA MET A 295 -6.96 2.50 -22.26
C MET A 295 -7.14 4.00 -22.07
N ASN A 296 -8.35 4.48 -22.36
CA ASN A 296 -8.75 5.85 -22.01
C ASN A 296 -9.23 5.87 -20.56
N CYS A 297 -8.88 6.93 -19.81
CA CYS A 297 -9.52 7.18 -18.52
C CYS A 297 -11.03 7.33 -18.74
N GLY A 298 -11.84 6.67 -17.92
CA GLY A 298 -13.30 6.67 -18.08
C GLY A 298 -13.85 8.09 -18.13
N LYS A 299 -14.43 8.48 -19.26
CA LYS A 299 -15.50 9.48 -19.22
C LYS A 299 -16.73 8.72 -18.76
N ALA A 300 -17.32 9.13 -17.63
CA ALA A 300 -18.71 8.78 -17.38
C ALA A 300 -19.51 9.25 -18.60
N GLU A 301 -20.10 8.31 -19.34
CA GLU A 301 -21.14 8.65 -20.30
C GLU A 301 -22.30 9.25 -19.47
N ASN A 302 -22.60 10.52 -19.70
CA ASN A 302 -23.72 11.23 -19.07
C ASN A 302 -25.07 10.66 -19.52
#